data_AF-A0A813JCH3-F1
#
_entry.id   AF-A0A813JCH3-F1
#
_cell.length_a   1.000
_cell.length_b   1.000
_cell.length_c   1.000
_cell.angle_alpha   90.00
_cell.angle_beta   90.00
_cell.angle_gamma   90.00
#
_symmetry.space_group_name_H-M   'P 1'
#
loop_
_entity.id
_entity.type
_entity.pdbx_description
1 polymer ?
#
loop_
_entity_poly.entity_id
_entity_poly.type
_entity_poly.pdbx_seq_one_letter_code
_entity_poly.pdbx_strand_id
1 'polypeptide(L)'
;MGGFTVTPGISGLELFRHYDLCVDLDGIGTVSESFFSGHSVFLSGLLQVLGFSTVFKAPAQPISLSCSGCIDTSKAYLGLSCGGAGGFAAALGATAKAAPTTVIRTSGTSELLSVDAALLDAGKHYVLCWQQYEQCGPGMV
;
A
#
# COMPACT_ATOMS: atom_id res chain seq x y z
N MET A 1 16.49 -28.70 5.63
CA MET A 1 16.11 -27.41 6.26
C MET A 1 14.61 -27.43 6.45
N GLY A 2 14.12 -27.35 7.68
CA GLY A 2 12.68 -27.23 7.95
C GLY A 2 12.28 -25.76 7.95
N GLY A 3 11.26 -25.40 7.17
CA GLY A 3 10.63 -24.08 7.26
C GLY A 3 9.50 -24.13 8.28
N PHE A 4 9.23 -23.01 8.95
CA PHE A 4 8.02 -22.81 9.74
C PHE A 4 7.18 -21.71 9.08
N THR A 5 5.86 -21.85 9.15
CA THR A 5 4.91 -20.85 8.67
C THR A 5 4.22 -20.22 9.87
N VAL A 6 4.31 -18.90 10.00
CA VAL A 6 3.60 -18.13 11.03
C VAL A 6 2.38 -17.47 10.38
N THR A 7 1.20 -17.67 10.97
CA THR A 7 -0.04 -16.99 10.55
C THR A 7 -0.46 -16.03 11.67
N PRO A 8 0.04 -14.79 11.69
CA PRO A 8 -0.27 -13.85 12.76
C PRO A 8 -1.76 -13.47 12.75
N GLY A 9 -2.35 -13.34 13.94
CA GLY A 9 -3.64 -12.70 14.10
C GLY A 9 -3.51 -11.18 13.89
N ILE A 10 -4.08 -10.65 12.81
CA ILE A 10 -3.95 -9.24 12.43
C ILE A 10 -5.15 -8.37 12.83
N SER A 11 -6.13 -8.93 13.57
CA SER A 11 -7.39 -8.25 13.91
C SER A 11 -7.24 -7.04 14.83
N GLY A 12 -6.12 -6.93 15.56
CA GLY A 12 -5.81 -5.79 16.42
C GLY A 12 -4.93 -4.72 15.77
N LEU A 13 -4.54 -4.91 14.51
CA LEU A 13 -3.68 -3.98 13.80
C LEU A 13 -4.52 -2.95 13.02
N GLU A 14 -4.02 -1.72 12.98
CA GLU A 14 -4.63 -0.62 12.25
C GLU A 14 -4.20 -0.66 10.78
N LEU A 15 -5.13 -0.35 9.89
CA LEU A 15 -4.85 -0.22 8.47
C LEU A 15 -3.96 0.98 8.19
N PHE A 16 -3.22 0.89 7.10
CA PHE A 16 -2.26 1.87 6.58
C PHE A 16 -1.07 2.15 7.49
N ARG A 17 -0.70 1.17 8.31
CA ARG A 17 0.47 1.22 9.20
C ARG A 17 1.54 0.21 8.83
N HIS A 18 2.78 0.53 9.18
CA HIS A 18 3.92 -0.40 9.16
C HIS A 18 4.07 -1.07 10.53
N TYR A 19 4.32 -2.38 10.51
CA TYR A 19 4.58 -3.18 11.70
C TYR A 19 5.85 -3.98 11.52
N ASP A 20 6.65 -4.01 12.58
CA ASP A 20 7.80 -4.91 12.67
C ASP A 20 7.34 -6.29 13.13
N LEU A 21 7.76 -7.32 12.39
CA LEU A 21 7.51 -8.70 12.79
C LEU A 21 8.54 -9.06 13.88
N CYS A 22 8.06 -9.23 15.10
CA CYS A 22 8.86 -9.74 16.21
C CYS A 22 8.69 -11.25 16.35
N VAL A 23 9.77 -11.94 16.68
CA VAL A 23 9.80 -13.39 16.93
C VAL A 23 10.06 -13.62 18.40
N ASP A 24 9.23 -14.49 18.97
CA ASP A 24 9.41 -15.10 20.27
C ASP A 24 9.89 -16.55 20.04
N LEU A 25 11.03 -16.90 20.65
CA LEU A 25 11.66 -18.22 20.50
C LEU A 25 11.37 -19.17 21.65
N ASP A 26 10.91 -18.69 22.80
CA ASP A 26 10.66 -19.53 23.97
C ASP A 26 9.17 -19.88 24.17
N GLY A 27 8.29 -19.24 23.41
CA GLY A 27 6.87 -19.57 23.34
C GLY A 27 6.09 -18.93 24.49
N ILE A 28 4.89 -19.43 24.79
CA ILE A 28 4.01 -18.80 25.79
C ILE A 28 4.66 -18.88 27.20
N GLY A 29 5.30 -17.79 27.62
CA GLY A 29 6.01 -17.64 28.88
C GLY A 29 6.73 -16.29 28.95
N THR A 30 6.99 -15.76 30.14
CA THR A 30 7.42 -14.36 30.35
C THR A 30 8.93 -14.19 30.50
N VAL A 31 9.76 -15.12 30.00
CA VAL A 31 11.18 -15.14 30.39
C VAL A 31 12.08 -14.41 29.38
N SER A 32 11.67 -14.30 28.11
CA SER A 32 12.46 -13.62 27.08
C SER A 32 11.71 -12.49 26.38
N GLU A 33 12.44 -11.44 26.02
CA GLU A 33 11.95 -10.39 25.15
C GLU A 33 11.84 -10.91 23.71
N SER A 34 10.74 -10.60 23.02
CA SER A 34 10.65 -10.81 21.58
C SER A 34 11.65 -9.91 20.85
N PHE A 35 12.24 -10.38 19.75
CA PHE A 35 13.19 -9.60 18.97
C PHE A 35 12.73 -9.39 17.53
N PHE A 36 13.21 -8.32 16.91
CA PHE A 36 12.90 -8.02 15.52
C PHE A 36 13.43 -9.10 14.58
N SER A 37 12.55 -9.62 13.71
CA SER A 37 12.90 -10.67 12.74
C SER A 37 13.72 -10.18 11.55
N GLY A 38 13.89 -8.86 11.37
CA GLY A 38 14.43 -8.27 10.15
C GLY A 38 13.36 -7.98 9.09
N HIS A 39 12.08 -8.29 9.35
CA HIS A 39 10.98 -8.09 8.41
C HIS A 39 9.92 -7.13 8.94
N SER A 40 9.47 -6.22 8.08
CA SER A 40 8.34 -5.33 8.34
C SER A 40 7.20 -5.62 7.36
N VAL A 41 5.96 -5.49 7.81
CA VAL A 41 4.76 -5.61 6.99
C VAL A 41 4.02 -4.28 6.93
N PHE A 42 3.38 -3.99 5.80
CA PHE A 42 2.45 -2.88 5.67
C PHE A 42 1.03 -3.42 5.55
N LEU A 43 0.14 -3.00 6.44
CA LEU A 43 -1.26 -3.39 6.36
C LEU A 43 -2.00 -2.43 5.45
N SER A 44 -2.25 -2.83 4.20
CA SER A 44 -3.06 -2.04 3.27
C SER A 44 -4.55 -2.23 3.55
N GLY A 45 -5.32 -1.14 3.54
CA GLY A 45 -6.78 -1.21 3.47
C GLY A 45 -7.34 -1.41 2.06
N LEU A 46 -6.48 -1.39 1.04
CA LEU A 46 -6.88 -1.70 -0.35
C LEU A 46 -7.22 -3.18 -0.47
N LEU A 47 -8.47 -3.49 -0.82
CA LEU A 47 -8.99 -4.87 -0.88
C LEU A 47 -8.80 -5.47 -2.27
N GLN A 48 -9.18 -4.73 -3.32
CA GLN A 48 -9.07 -5.19 -4.71
C GLN A 48 -9.22 -4.03 -5.71
N VAL A 49 -8.71 -4.21 -6.92
CA VAL A 49 -9.07 -3.40 -8.09
C VAL A 49 -10.35 -3.98 -8.69
N LEU A 50 -11.36 -3.14 -8.89
CA LEU A 50 -12.66 -3.51 -9.44
C LEU A 50 -12.68 -3.28 -10.96
N GLY A 51 -13.24 -4.25 -11.70
CA GLY A 51 -13.43 -4.13 -13.14
C GLY A 51 -12.20 -4.53 -13.96
N PHE A 52 -11.92 -3.78 -15.02
CA PHE A 52 -10.88 -4.12 -15.99
C PHE A 52 -9.51 -3.59 -15.54
N SER A 53 -8.47 -4.42 -15.68
CA SER A 53 -7.07 -4.08 -15.38
C SER A 53 -6.36 -3.32 -16.50
N THR A 54 -7.06 -3.01 -17.60
CA THR A 54 -6.50 -2.30 -18.75
C THR A 54 -6.75 -0.81 -18.65
N VAL A 55 -5.68 -0.03 -18.72
CA VAL A 55 -5.70 1.43 -18.70
C VAL A 55 -5.25 1.93 -20.07
N PHE A 56 -6.03 2.81 -20.71
CA PHE A 56 -5.64 3.38 -21.99
C PHE A 56 -4.60 4.48 -21.79
N LYS A 57 -3.73 4.68 -22.78
CA LYS A 57 -2.78 5.79 -22.79
C LYS A 57 -3.51 7.11 -23.05
N ALA A 58 -4.11 7.66 -22.00
CA ALA A 58 -4.90 8.87 -22.02
C ALA A 58 -4.93 9.51 -20.62
N PRO A 59 -5.24 10.81 -20.51
CA PRO A 59 -5.47 11.43 -19.22
C PRO A 59 -6.76 10.91 -18.57
N ALA A 60 -6.88 11.13 -17.26
CA ALA A 60 -8.10 10.89 -16.47
C ALA A 60 -8.72 9.50 -16.63
N GLN A 61 -7.88 8.46 -16.63
CA GLN A 61 -8.35 7.08 -16.73
C GLN A 61 -8.94 6.61 -15.40
N PRO A 62 -10.20 6.16 -15.39
CA PRO A 62 -10.84 5.67 -14.18
C PRO A 62 -10.33 4.27 -13.83
N ILE A 63 -9.94 4.08 -12.58
CA ILE A 63 -9.65 2.79 -11.98
C ILE A 63 -10.53 2.67 -10.74
N SER A 64 -11.47 1.75 -10.76
CA SER A 64 -12.31 1.47 -9.61
C SER A 64 -11.57 0.57 -8.63
N LEU A 65 -11.65 0.88 -7.35
CA LEU A 65 -11.00 0.15 -6.27
C LEU A 65 -12.07 -0.21 -5.23
N SER A 66 -11.82 -1.27 -4.45
CA SER A 66 -12.50 -1.46 -3.17
C SER A 66 -11.50 -1.29 -2.04
N CYS A 67 -11.90 -0.54 -1.02
CA CYS A 67 -11.04 -0.23 0.11
C CYS A 67 -11.80 -0.23 1.44
N SER A 68 -11.11 -0.67 2.49
CA SER A 68 -11.48 -0.47 3.89
C SER A 68 -10.63 0.65 4.49
N GLY A 69 -11.25 1.69 5.05
CA GLY A 69 -10.55 2.75 5.77
C GLY A 69 -9.77 3.77 4.91
N CYS A 70 -9.96 3.78 3.59
CA CYS A 70 -9.41 4.82 2.73
C CYS A 70 -9.98 6.20 3.09
N ILE A 71 -9.15 7.24 3.01
CA ILE A 71 -9.52 8.64 3.29
C ILE A 71 -9.34 9.53 2.06
N ASP A 72 -10.00 10.69 2.04
CA ASP A 72 -9.99 11.62 0.90
C ASP A 72 -8.58 12.19 0.59
N THR A 73 -7.65 12.09 1.54
CA THR A 73 -6.24 12.49 1.37
C THR A 73 -5.35 11.36 0.86
N SER A 74 -5.90 10.18 0.62
CA SER A 74 -5.16 9.07 0.02
C SER A 74 -4.84 9.40 -1.42
N LYS A 75 -3.64 8.99 -1.83
CA LYS A 75 -3.12 9.18 -3.18
C LYS A 75 -2.75 7.83 -3.75
N ALA A 76 -2.94 7.68 -5.06
CA ALA A 76 -2.37 6.55 -5.76
C ALA A 76 -1.82 6.97 -7.12
N TYR A 77 -0.93 6.14 -7.65
CA TYR A 77 -0.33 6.32 -8.96
C TYR A 77 0.01 4.96 -9.57
N LEU A 78 0.17 4.93 -10.89
CA LEU A 78 0.73 3.79 -11.61
C LEU A 78 2.23 4.02 -11.81
N GLY A 79 3.04 3.00 -11.56
CA GLY A 79 4.48 3.03 -11.81
C GLY A 79 5.04 1.64 -12.06
N LEU A 80 6.30 1.54 -12.49
CA LEU A 80 6.97 0.25 -12.68
C LEU A 80 7.33 -0.42 -11.35
N SER A 81 7.44 0.37 -10.28
CA SER A 81 7.66 -0.08 -8.91
C SER A 81 7.12 0.94 -7.92
N CYS A 82 6.58 0.49 -6.79
CA CYS A 82 6.32 1.37 -5.65
C CYS A 82 7.64 1.58 -4.91
N GLY A 83 7.99 2.82 -4.56
CA GLY A 83 9.32 3.23 -4.07
C GLY A 83 9.85 2.59 -2.77
N GLY A 84 9.30 1.45 -2.34
CA GLY A 84 9.73 0.69 -1.16
C GLY A 84 9.64 1.50 0.13
N ALA A 85 10.57 1.22 1.06
CA ALA A 85 10.67 1.88 2.36
C ALA A 85 10.96 3.39 2.27
N GLY A 86 11.45 3.89 1.13
CA GLY A 86 11.64 5.33 0.91
C GLY A 86 10.34 6.09 0.57
N GLY A 87 9.20 5.40 0.58
CA GLY A 87 7.87 5.97 0.48
C GLY A 87 7.66 6.76 -0.82
N PHE A 88 6.86 7.82 -0.72
CA PHE A 88 6.52 8.67 -1.86
C PHE A 88 7.72 9.37 -2.49
N ALA A 89 8.72 9.76 -1.69
CA ALA A 89 9.91 10.46 -2.19
C ALA A 89 10.79 9.54 -3.04
N ALA A 90 11.08 8.33 -2.56
CA ALA A 90 11.80 7.33 -3.36
C ALA A 90 10.97 6.88 -4.55
N ALA A 91 9.65 6.82 -4.38
CA ALA A 91 8.79 6.59 -5.52
C ALA A 91 8.94 7.71 -6.54
N LEU A 92 8.89 8.99 -6.17
CA LEU A 92 8.99 10.14 -7.09
C LEU A 92 10.28 10.12 -7.93
N GLY A 93 11.37 9.55 -7.38
CA GLY A 93 12.61 9.32 -8.11
C GLY A 93 12.61 8.08 -9.03
N ALA A 94 11.66 7.15 -8.86
CA ALA A 94 11.51 5.97 -9.71
C ALA A 94 10.68 6.32 -10.98
N THR A 95 11.32 6.17 -12.13
CA THR A 95 10.90 6.57 -13.49
C THR A 95 9.54 6.06 -13.98
N ALA A 96 8.97 6.80 -14.94
CA ALA A 96 7.69 6.66 -15.64
C ALA A 96 6.48 6.36 -14.74
N LYS A 97 5.82 7.43 -14.31
CA LYS A 97 4.60 7.37 -13.52
C LYS A 97 3.43 7.99 -14.27
N ALA A 98 2.24 7.48 -13.98
CA ALA A 98 1.07 8.32 -14.06
C ALA A 98 1.17 9.42 -12.99
N ALA A 99 0.70 10.64 -13.28
CA ALA A 99 0.66 11.68 -12.26
C ALA A 99 -0.14 11.17 -11.04
N PRO A 100 0.32 11.42 -9.80
CA PRO A 100 -0.43 11.05 -8.61
C PRO A 100 -1.78 11.74 -8.65
N THR A 101 -2.83 10.98 -8.39
CA THR A 101 -4.19 11.51 -8.41
C THR A 101 -4.84 11.37 -7.05
N THR A 102 -5.76 12.29 -6.78
CA THR A 102 -6.62 12.24 -5.60
C THR A 102 -7.64 11.15 -5.79
N VAL A 103 -7.84 10.34 -4.76
CA VAL A 103 -8.87 9.31 -4.78
C VAL A 103 -10.22 9.97 -4.57
N ILE A 104 -11.17 9.71 -5.48
CA ILE A 104 -12.53 10.23 -5.39
C ILE A 104 -13.40 9.12 -4.78
N ARG A 105 -13.93 9.35 -3.58
CA ARG A 105 -14.89 8.43 -3.00
C ARG A 105 -16.17 8.40 -3.83
N THR A 106 -16.52 7.21 -4.30
CA THR A 106 -17.87 6.91 -4.76
C THR A 106 -18.64 6.29 -3.60
N SER A 107 -19.97 6.44 -3.53
CA SER A 107 -20.75 5.96 -2.39
C SER A 107 -20.51 4.46 -2.08
N GLY A 108 -20.38 4.11 -0.80
CA GLY A 108 -20.14 2.72 -0.35
C GLY A 108 -18.67 2.38 -0.07
N THR A 109 -18.24 1.16 -0.43
CA THR A 109 -16.85 0.66 -0.27
C THR A 109 -16.02 0.73 -1.55
N SER A 110 -16.59 1.29 -2.61
CA SER A 110 -15.92 1.50 -3.89
C SER A 110 -15.37 2.91 -3.97
N GLU A 111 -14.12 3.03 -4.38
CA GLU A 111 -13.46 4.30 -4.64
C GLU A 111 -13.04 4.39 -6.10
N LEU A 112 -13.09 5.58 -6.67
CA LEU A 112 -12.68 5.84 -8.04
C LEU A 112 -11.38 6.63 -8.05
N LEU A 113 -10.36 6.02 -8.64
CA LEU A 113 -9.07 6.65 -8.88
C LEU A 113 -9.03 7.17 -10.32
N SER A 114 -8.59 8.41 -10.54
CA SER A 114 -8.49 8.99 -11.88
C SER A 114 -7.03 9.24 -12.27
N VAL A 115 -6.36 8.27 -12.88
CA VAL A 115 -4.91 8.38 -13.17
C VAL A 115 -4.65 9.05 -14.51
N ASP A 116 -3.63 9.91 -14.58
CA ASP A 116 -3.15 10.40 -15.87
C ASP A 116 -2.15 9.42 -16.47
N ALA A 117 -2.61 8.61 -17.43
CA ALA A 117 -1.80 7.62 -18.11
C ALA A 117 -1.22 8.12 -19.45
N ALA A 118 -1.34 9.41 -19.78
CA ALA A 118 -0.91 9.95 -21.07
C ALA A 118 0.60 9.79 -21.32
N LEU A 119 1.40 9.80 -20.24
CA LEU A 119 2.86 9.66 -20.29
C LEU A 119 3.34 8.21 -20.12
N LEU A 120 2.43 7.24 -19.96
CA LEU A 120 2.79 5.83 -19.86
C LEU A 120 3.07 5.23 -21.24
N ASP A 121 4.01 4.30 -21.28
CA ASP A 121 4.26 3.46 -22.45
C ASP A 121 3.17 2.39 -22.59
N ALA A 122 2.57 2.32 -23.78
CA ALA A 122 1.58 1.31 -24.11
C ALA A 122 2.21 -0.10 -24.16
N GLY A 123 1.42 -1.13 -23.82
CA GLY A 123 1.88 -2.52 -23.81
C GLY A 123 2.78 -2.89 -22.63
N LYS A 124 2.90 -2.01 -21.62
CA LYS A 124 3.62 -2.29 -20.37
C LYS A 124 2.67 -2.62 -19.23
N HIS A 125 3.19 -3.38 -18.27
CA HIS A 125 2.53 -3.62 -16.99
C HIS A 125 3.02 -2.60 -15.97
N TYR A 126 2.07 -1.99 -15.26
CA TYR A 126 2.34 -1.06 -14.18
C TYR A 126 1.73 -1.60 -12.89
N VAL A 127 2.36 -1.26 -11.78
CA VAL A 127 1.90 -1.54 -10.42
C VAL A 127 1.09 -0.35 -9.93
N LEU A 128 -0.07 -0.63 -9.32
CA LEU A 128 -0.83 0.37 -8.59
C LEU A 128 -0.17 0.60 -7.22
N CYS A 129 0.34 1.80 -7.03
CA CYS A 129 0.99 2.20 -5.80
C CYS A 129 0.08 3.11 -5.00
N TRP A 130 -0.17 2.71 -3.76
CA TRP A 130 -1.05 3.41 -2.83
C TRP A 130 -0.24 4.13 -1.76
N GLN A 131 -0.67 5.34 -1.41
CA GLN A 131 -0.17 6.06 -0.27
C GLN A 131 -1.33 6.72 0.45
N GLN A 132 -1.53 6.32 1.71
CA GLN A 132 -2.34 7.07 2.64
C GLN A 132 -1.37 7.90 3.48
N TYR A 133 -1.50 9.23 3.48
CA TYR A 133 -0.76 10.02 4.45
C TYR A 133 -1.27 9.66 5.84
N GLU A 134 -0.49 8.88 6.57
CA GLU A 134 -0.51 9.01 8.01
C GLU A 134 -0.04 10.44 8.32
N GLN A 135 -0.77 11.17 9.16
CA GLN A 135 -0.14 12.22 9.94
C GLN A 135 0.83 11.54 10.93
N CYS A 136 1.96 11.03 10.47
CA CYS A 136 3.08 10.71 11.34
C CYS A 136 3.82 12.01 11.62
N GLY A 137 3.25 12.83 12.51
CA GLY A 137 4.06 13.65 13.41
C GLY A 137 4.64 12.74 14.51
N PRO A 138 5.79 13.08 15.11
CA PRO A 138 6.46 12.21 16.06
C PRO A 138 5.63 12.10 17.34
N GLY A 139 4.98 10.96 17.52
CA GLY A 139 4.43 10.54 18.81
C GLY A 139 5.40 9.57 19.49
N MET A 140 6.67 9.97 19.67
CA MET A 140 7.47 9.38 20.73
C MET A 140 6.95 9.99 22.04
N VAL A 141 6.30 9.18 22.85
CA VAL A 141 6.18 9.40 24.31
C VAL A 141 6.94 8.28 24.99
#